data_AF-A0A9W7G5K3-F1
#
_entry.id   AF-A0A9W7G5K3-F1
#
_cell.length_a   1.000
_cell.length_b   1.000
_cell.length_c   1.000
_cell.angle_alpha   90.00
_cell.angle_beta   90.00
_cell.angle_gamma   90.00
#
_symmetry.space_group_name_H-M   'P 1'
#
loop_
_entity.id
_entity.type
_entity.pdbx_description
1 polymer ?
#
loop_
_entity_poly.entity_id
_entity_poly.type
_entity_poly.pdbx_seq_one_letter_code
_entity_poly.pdbx_strand_id
1 'polypeptide(L)'
;MEAQSEVQSSHNSSETTNGAVHSLYDLTEGQQCCINWAHKQDWDRIKGYAKEHGPEVLLGVFIKHVDEGWGVGSVLSLASRFDNVEMVKLILEAGFDNKEAMYSAAQIPMQESDNSTILRLLLEHGLDPNIDLRFEGAVKDFYPNLLILATERGHIDQAIALLDHGANVNKTVVTRNGDVLSPLTISMSYGEHDIFRLFFARGAIPTTNDVDNVFAHCLQACKGEHPNVSRDVAIKMFATFLHLAKPDSDVARDKFNLAPSFYRDPTITNITKHYLQGRPFCCEVCEALTAKKRDKLHMCPCRTVAYCSQECQMKHWKKHKVQCGGPLNEKGESEAMVKGRHKTGKGAAAGGADVGVAEGAVATGKKGKKGRKGKGKKK
;
A
#
# COMPACT_ATOMS: atom_id res chain seq x y z
N MET A 1 -7.67 -73.53 -21.49
CA MET A 1 -6.92 -72.62 -22.36
C MET A 1 -7.38 -71.24 -22.01
N GLU A 2 -6.49 -70.51 -21.36
CA GLU A 2 -6.76 -69.27 -20.64
C GLU A 2 -7.09 -68.10 -21.56
N ALA A 3 -7.87 -67.19 -20.98
CA ALA A 3 -8.32 -65.93 -21.51
C ALA A 3 -7.17 -64.94 -21.69
N GLN A 4 -7.27 -64.10 -22.71
CA GLN A 4 -6.72 -62.75 -22.67
C GLN A 4 -7.79 -61.79 -23.17
N SER A 5 -8.47 -61.18 -22.19
CA SER A 5 -9.26 -59.97 -22.37
C SER A 5 -8.31 -58.81 -22.60
N GLU A 6 -8.39 -58.20 -23.79
CA GLU A 6 -7.79 -56.91 -24.07
C GLU A 6 -8.43 -55.86 -23.15
N VAL A 7 -7.73 -55.51 -22.07
CA VAL A 7 -8.02 -54.29 -21.31
C VAL A 7 -7.38 -53.15 -22.10
N GLN A 8 -8.21 -52.44 -22.87
CA GLN A 8 -7.83 -51.15 -23.42
C GLN A 8 -7.49 -50.23 -22.27
N SER A 9 -6.19 -49.95 -22.13
CA SER A 9 -5.66 -48.88 -21.32
C SER A 9 -6.18 -47.55 -21.87
N SER A 10 -7.24 -47.03 -21.25
CA SER A 10 -7.66 -45.65 -21.41
C SER A 10 -6.73 -44.77 -20.56
N HIS A 11 -5.47 -44.61 -21.00
CA HIS A 11 -4.66 -43.48 -20.59
C HIS A 11 -5.25 -42.22 -21.23
N ASN A 12 -6.26 -41.65 -20.58
CA ASN A 12 -6.68 -40.27 -20.81
C ASN A 12 -5.54 -39.35 -20.40
N SER A 13 -4.72 -39.05 -21.39
CA SER A 13 -3.73 -38.00 -21.43
C SER A 13 -4.45 -36.70 -21.80
N SER A 14 -4.95 -35.96 -20.80
CA SER A 14 -5.19 -34.51 -20.86
C SER A 14 -6.05 -34.07 -19.68
N GLU A 15 -5.45 -33.79 -18.53
CA GLU A 15 -6.01 -32.83 -17.56
C GLU A 15 -4.86 -32.46 -16.60
N THR A 16 -4.03 -31.53 -17.06
CA THR A 16 -3.09 -30.77 -16.23
C THR A 16 -3.91 -29.96 -15.22
N THR A 17 -4.22 -30.56 -14.08
CA THR A 17 -5.03 -29.93 -13.03
C THR A 17 -4.19 -28.95 -12.21
N ASN A 18 -3.92 -27.78 -12.79
CA ASN A 18 -3.56 -26.59 -12.02
C ASN A 18 -4.74 -26.06 -11.18
N GLY A 19 -5.95 -26.61 -11.41
CA GLY A 19 -7.15 -26.33 -10.62
C GLY A 19 -7.09 -27.01 -9.25
N ALA A 20 -7.49 -26.27 -8.21
CA ALA A 20 -7.60 -26.83 -6.87
C ALA A 20 -8.80 -27.81 -6.78
N VAL A 21 -8.56 -28.99 -6.22
CA VAL A 21 -9.62 -29.98 -5.93
C VAL A 21 -10.05 -29.91 -4.46
N HIS A 22 -11.22 -30.44 -4.11
CA HIS A 22 -11.76 -30.35 -2.74
C HIS A 22 -11.25 -31.45 -1.79
N SER A 23 -10.49 -32.40 -2.31
CA SER A 23 -9.93 -33.51 -1.53
C SER A 23 -8.59 -33.95 -2.09
N LEU A 24 -7.68 -34.39 -1.21
CA LEU A 24 -6.42 -35.02 -1.61
C LEU A 24 -6.66 -36.22 -2.54
N TYR A 25 -7.75 -36.96 -2.34
CA TYR A 25 -8.08 -38.16 -3.11
C TYR A 25 -8.54 -37.87 -4.54
N ASP A 26 -8.86 -36.62 -4.86
CA ASP A 26 -9.25 -36.18 -6.20
C ASP A 26 -8.03 -35.87 -7.08
N LEU A 27 -6.82 -35.85 -6.50
CA LEU A 27 -5.57 -35.68 -7.24
C LEU A 27 -5.11 -37.00 -7.87
N THR A 28 -4.22 -36.92 -8.86
CA THR A 28 -3.58 -38.12 -9.42
C THR A 28 -2.73 -38.83 -8.36
N GLU A 29 -2.54 -40.15 -8.49
CA GLU A 29 -1.71 -40.93 -7.54
C GLU A 29 -0.30 -40.32 -7.39
N GLY A 30 0.30 -39.87 -8.49
CA GLY A 30 1.61 -39.21 -8.48
C GLY A 30 1.62 -37.92 -7.65
N GLN A 31 0.61 -37.06 -7.82
CA GLN A 31 0.46 -35.83 -7.03
C GLN A 31 0.23 -36.13 -5.54
N GLN A 32 -0.63 -37.11 -5.22
CA GLN A 32 -0.86 -37.55 -3.84
C GLN A 32 0.45 -38.06 -3.20
N CYS A 33 1.22 -38.87 -3.92
CA CYS A 33 2.52 -39.34 -3.46
C CYS A 33 3.47 -38.18 -3.17
N CYS A 34 3.60 -37.21 -4.08
CA CYS A 34 4.49 -36.07 -3.91
C CYS A 34 4.12 -35.23 -2.68
N ILE A 35 2.83 -34.97 -2.45
CA ILE A 35 2.37 -34.24 -1.25
C ILE A 35 2.63 -35.03 0.02
N ASN A 36 2.36 -36.33 0.04
CA ASN A 36 2.64 -37.19 1.20
C ASN A 36 4.14 -37.28 1.54
N TRP A 37 5.01 -37.30 0.53
CA TRP A 37 6.46 -37.25 0.73
C TRP A 37 6.91 -35.87 1.20
N ALA A 38 6.28 -34.79 0.73
CA ALA A 38 6.59 -33.43 1.15
C ALA A 38 6.27 -33.21 2.65
N HIS A 39 5.20 -33.82 3.15
CA HIS A 39 4.91 -33.85 4.59
C HIS A 39 6.02 -34.51 5.42
N LYS A 40 6.73 -35.48 4.83
CA LYS A 40 7.86 -36.19 5.44
C LYS A 40 9.21 -35.54 5.13
N GLN A 41 9.22 -34.44 4.37
CA GLN A 41 10.42 -33.76 3.89
C GLN A 41 11.34 -34.67 3.04
N ASP A 42 10.77 -35.66 2.35
CA ASP A 42 11.50 -36.61 1.49
C ASP A 42 11.70 -36.00 0.09
N TRP A 43 12.45 -34.89 0.03
CA TRP A 43 12.58 -34.04 -1.16
C TRP A 43 13.31 -34.72 -2.32
N ASP A 44 14.33 -35.53 -2.02
CA ASP A 44 15.09 -36.25 -3.06
C ASP A 44 14.21 -37.29 -3.76
N ARG A 45 13.31 -37.95 -3.02
CA ARG A 45 12.33 -38.86 -3.60
C ARG A 45 11.36 -38.14 -4.53
N ILE A 46 10.87 -36.97 -4.14
CA ILE A 46 9.98 -36.17 -4.98
C ILE A 46 10.71 -35.72 -6.26
N LYS A 47 11.95 -35.22 -6.13
CA LYS A 47 12.78 -34.84 -7.29
C LYS A 47 13.02 -36.00 -8.25
N GLY A 48 13.34 -37.18 -7.72
CA GLY A 48 13.51 -38.41 -8.50
C GLY A 48 12.23 -38.81 -9.23
N TYR A 49 11.10 -38.78 -8.53
CA TYR A 49 9.81 -39.14 -9.09
C TYR A 49 9.34 -38.17 -10.20
N ALA A 50 9.49 -36.86 -10.00
CA ALA A 50 9.17 -35.85 -11.01
C ALA A 50 10.06 -35.96 -12.26
N LYS A 51 11.32 -36.37 -12.10
CA LYS A 51 12.21 -36.63 -13.24
C LYS A 51 11.77 -37.84 -14.07
N GLU A 52 11.19 -38.86 -13.43
CA GLU A 52 10.75 -40.09 -14.10
C GLU A 52 9.34 -39.95 -14.71
N HIS A 53 8.43 -39.26 -14.02
CA HIS A 53 7.00 -39.21 -14.36
C HIS A 53 6.54 -37.87 -14.96
N GLY A 54 7.43 -36.88 -15.04
CA GLY A 54 7.14 -35.53 -15.53
C GLY A 54 6.88 -34.52 -14.40
N PRO A 55 7.15 -33.21 -14.63
CA PRO A 55 6.99 -32.15 -13.63
C PRO A 55 5.54 -31.93 -13.18
N GLU A 56 4.55 -32.40 -13.95
CA GLU A 56 3.11 -32.23 -13.69
C GLU A 56 2.66 -32.86 -12.36
N VAL A 57 3.42 -33.84 -11.87
CA VAL A 57 3.19 -34.48 -10.55
C VAL A 57 3.37 -33.50 -9.38
N LEU A 58 4.05 -32.37 -9.60
CA LEU A 58 4.28 -31.33 -8.60
C LEU A 58 3.14 -30.31 -8.50
N LEU A 59 2.23 -30.31 -9.47
CA LEU A 59 1.21 -29.27 -9.65
C LEU A 59 -0.08 -29.52 -8.86
N GLY A 60 -0.13 -30.64 -8.11
CA GLY A 60 -1.31 -31.00 -7.33
C GLY A 60 -1.62 -29.98 -6.22
N VAL A 61 -2.85 -29.47 -6.25
CA VAL A 61 -3.39 -28.57 -5.23
C VAL A 61 -4.72 -29.11 -4.74
N PHE A 62 -4.85 -29.28 -3.42
CA PHE A 62 -6.13 -29.60 -2.81
C PHE A 62 -6.47 -28.59 -1.70
N ILE A 63 -7.76 -28.33 -1.58
CA ILE A 63 -8.35 -27.52 -0.53
C ILE A 63 -8.75 -28.45 0.61
N LYS A 64 -8.31 -28.12 1.82
CA LYS A 64 -8.75 -28.78 3.05
C LYS A 64 -9.59 -27.81 3.87
N HIS A 65 -10.81 -28.22 4.18
CA HIS A 65 -11.58 -27.62 5.27
C HIS A 65 -11.17 -28.31 6.57
N VAL A 66 -10.58 -27.59 7.52
CA VAL A 66 -10.29 -28.10 8.86
C VAL A 66 -11.04 -27.24 9.87
N ASP A 67 -11.93 -27.87 10.62
CA ASP A 67 -12.76 -27.28 11.68
C ASP A 67 -13.65 -26.11 11.19
N GLU A 68 -13.09 -24.90 11.06
CA GLU A 68 -13.71 -23.65 10.57
C GLU A 68 -12.77 -22.84 9.64
N GLY A 69 -11.66 -23.44 9.18
CA GLY A 69 -10.63 -22.79 8.36
C GLY A 69 -10.39 -23.48 7.02
N TRP A 70 -10.00 -22.68 6.04
CA TRP A 70 -9.61 -23.12 4.69
C TRP A 70 -8.08 -23.18 4.60
N GLY A 71 -7.54 -24.35 4.24
CA GLY A 71 -6.11 -24.57 4.05
C GLY A 71 -5.80 -25.12 2.67
N VAL A 72 -4.74 -24.63 2.04
CA VAL A 72 -4.29 -25.10 0.72
C VAL A 72 -3.11 -26.06 0.87
N GLY A 73 -3.34 -27.32 0.51
CA GLY A 73 -2.32 -28.36 0.48
C GLY A 73 -1.70 -28.48 -0.91
N SER A 74 -0.39 -28.29 -0.98
CA SER A 74 0.40 -28.50 -2.21
C SER A 74 1.85 -28.81 -1.84
N VAL A 75 2.61 -29.34 -2.79
CA VAL A 75 4.07 -29.48 -2.62
C VAL A 75 4.71 -28.09 -2.42
N LEU A 76 4.19 -27.06 -3.11
CA LEU A 76 4.68 -25.68 -3.00
C LEU A 76 4.50 -25.09 -1.59
N SER A 77 3.31 -25.22 -1.00
CA SER A 77 3.04 -24.69 0.34
C SER A 77 3.84 -25.41 1.43
N LEU A 78 4.09 -26.71 1.26
CA LEU A 78 4.96 -27.48 2.16
C LEU A 78 6.45 -27.13 1.99
N ALA A 79 6.94 -27.06 0.75
CA ALA A 79 8.32 -26.63 0.48
C ALA A 79 8.59 -25.24 1.06
N SER A 80 7.62 -24.32 0.92
CA SER A 80 7.75 -22.96 1.46
C SER A 80 7.74 -22.92 2.98
N ARG A 81 6.89 -23.73 3.63
CA ARG A 81 6.86 -23.87 5.09
C ARG A 81 8.18 -24.38 5.68
N PHE A 82 8.87 -25.26 4.96
CA PHE A 82 10.16 -25.81 5.40
C PHE A 82 11.37 -25.04 4.85
N ASP A 83 11.17 -23.82 4.33
CA ASP A 83 12.20 -22.96 3.73
C ASP A 83 13.04 -23.67 2.64
N ASN A 84 12.44 -24.62 1.91
CA ASN A 84 13.12 -25.36 0.85
C ASN A 84 13.07 -24.58 -0.48
N VAL A 85 13.95 -23.58 -0.58
CA VAL A 85 14.07 -22.68 -1.75
C VAL A 85 14.33 -23.43 -3.07
N GLU A 86 15.15 -24.50 -3.05
CA GLU A 86 15.42 -25.31 -4.24
C GLU A 86 14.15 -25.96 -4.77
N MET A 87 13.36 -26.55 -3.86
CA MET A 87 12.11 -27.20 -4.23
C MET A 87 11.07 -26.20 -4.72
N VAL A 88 10.97 -25.02 -4.08
CA VAL A 88 10.11 -23.92 -4.56
C VAL A 88 10.46 -23.55 -6.00
N LYS A 89 11.76 -23.37 -6.31
CA LYS A 89 12.20 -23.08 -7.69
C LYS A 89 11.78 -24.16 -8.68
N LEU A 90 12.04 -25.42 -8.36
CA LEU A 90 11.70 -26.55 -9.24
C LEU A 90 10.19 -26.60 -9.55
N ILE A 91 9.35 -26.34 -8.56
CA ILE A 91 7.88 -26.34 -8.72
C ILE A 91 7.43 -25.16 -9.59
N LEU A 92 8.02 -23.98 -9.40
CA LEU A 92 7.69 -22.80 -10.21
C LEU A 92 8.20 -22.94 -11.66
N GLU A 93 9.36 -23.55 -11.86
CA GLU A 93 9.91 -23.90 -13.19
C GLU A 93 9.07 -24.98 -13.90
N ALA A 94 8.35 -25.82 -13.14
CA ALA A 94 7.37 -26.77 -13.65
C ALA A 94 6.06 -26.12 -14.14
N GLY A 95 5.91 -24.78 -14.06
CA GLY A 95 4.74 -24.06 -14.55
C GLY A 95 3.58 -24.00 -13.54
N PHE A 96 3.87 -24.12 -12.25
CA PHE A 96 2.87 -23.96 -11.19
C PHE A 96 2.31 -22.53 -11.16
N ASP A 97 0.98 -22.38 -11.33
CA ASP A 97 0.31 -21.08 -11.45
C ASP A 97 -0.94 -20.94 -10.55
N ASN A 98 -1.14 -21.85 -9.60
CA ASN A 98 -2.29 -21.81 -8.72
C ASN A 98 -2.16 -20.66 -7.70
N LYS A 99 -2.94 -19.61 -7.92
CA LYS A 99 -2.89 -18.33 -7.16
C LYS A 99 -3.06 -18.50 -5.66
N GLU A 100 -3.97 -19.37 -5.26
CA GLU A 100 -4.31 -19.66 -3.86
C GLU A 100 -3.16 -20.36 -3.13
N ALA A 101 -2.58 -21.38 -3.77
CA ALA A 101 -1.42 -22.08 -3.25
C ALA A 101 -0.17 -21.20 -3.21
N MET A 102 0.06 -20.37 -4.25
CA MET A 102 1.16 -19.40 -4.27
C MET A 102 1.03 -18.36 -3.16
N TYR A 103 -0.19 -17.87 -2.90
CA TYR A 103 -0.42 -16.96 -1.77
C TYR A 103 -0.13 -17.65 -0.43
N SER A 104 -0.65 -18.87 -0.23
CA SER A 104 -0.41 -19.64 1.00
C SER A 104 1.07 -19.92 1.21
N ALA A 105 1.78 -20.25 0.13
CA ALA A 105 3.22 -20.47 0.11
C ALA A 105 4.02 -19.21 0.48
N ALA A 106 3.57 -18.01 0.09
CA ALA A 106 4.18 -16.75 0.52
C ALA A 106 3.85 -16.43 1.99
N GLN A 107 2.59 -16.59 2.39
CA GLN A 107 2.10 -16.12 3.68
C GLN A 107 2.75 -16.82 4.88
N ILE A 108 2.91 -18.16 4.81
CA ILE A 108 3.46 -18.96 5.92
C ILE A 108 4.87 -18.47 6.33
N PRO A 109 5.88 -18.46 5.45
CA PRO A 109 7.23 -18.02 5.83
C PRO A 109 7.27 -16.53 6.22
N MET A 110 6.43 -15.68 5.60
CA MET A 110 6.35 -14.26 5.96
C MET A 110 5.89 -14.00 7.41
N GLN A 111 5.15 -14.93 8.02
CA GLN A 111 4.73 -14.81 9.43
C GLN A 111 5.87 -15.16 10.40
N GLU A 112 6.75 -16.07 10.01
CA GLU A 112 7.77 -16.66 10.89
C GLU A 112 9.15 -15.99 10.73
N SER A 113 9.40 -15.32 9.61
CA SER A 113 10.72 -14.81 9.23
C SER A 113 10.64 -13.55 8.35
N ASP A 114 11.66 -12.70 8.42
CA ASP A 114 11.87 -11.54 7.53
C ASP A 114 12.50 -11.92 6.17
N ASN A 115 12.91 -13.18 6.01
CA ASN A 115 13.48 -13.72 4.78
C ASN A 115 12.51 -13.51 3.60
N SER A 116 12.94 -12.71 2.62
CA SER A 116 12.14 -12.39 1.42
C SER A 116 12.42 -13.32 0.24
N THR A 117 13.28 -14.32 0.37
CA THR A 117 13.75 -15.16 -0.77
C THR A 117 12.60 -15.88 -1.46
N ILE A 118 11.79 -16.63 -0.71
CA ILE A 118 10.65 -17.37 -1.27
C ILE A 118 9.59 -16.41 -1.80
N LEU A 119 9.30 -15.33 -1.09
CA LEU A 119 8.38 -14.29 -1.53
C LEU A 119 8.80 -13.71 -2.89
N ARG A 120 10.08 -13.38 -3.06
CA ARG A 120 10.63 -12.84 -4.32
C ARG A 120 10.49 -13.84 -5.46
N LEU A 121 10.82 -15.11 -5.23
CA LEU A 121 10.61 -16.17 -6.23
C LEU A 121 9.15 -16.27 -6.65
N LEU A 122 8.22 -16.27 -5.70
CA LEU A 122 6.79 -16.34 -6.01
C LEU A 122 6.33 -15.11 -6.82
N LEU A 123 6.79 -13.90 -6.45
CA LEU A 123 6.47 -12.66 -7.16
C LEU A 123 7.07 -12.62 -8.58
N GLU A 124 8.29 -13.12 -8.76
CA GLU A 124 8.96 -13.27 -10.06
C GLU A 124 8.22 -14.26 -10.98
N HIS A 125 7.57 -15.27 -10.39
CA HIS A 125 6.77 -16.28 -11.09
C HIS A 125 5.26 -15.97 -11.12
N GLY A 126 4.86 -14.71 -10.88
CA GLY A 126 3.49 -14.26 -11.17
C GLY A 126 2.50 -14.30 -10.01
N LEU A 127 2.96 -14.46 -8.76
CA LEU A 127 2.14 -14.16 -7.59
C LEU A 127 1.66 -12.71 -7.67
N ASP A 128 0.35 -12.49 -7.74
CA ASP A 128 -0.23 -11.15 -7.70
C ASP A 128 -0.12 -10.58 -6.28
N PRO A 129 0.68 -9.51 -6.03
CA PRO A 129 0.81 -8.92 -4.70
C PRO A 129 -0.47 -8.21 -4.24
N ASN A 130 -1.43 -7.99 -5.14
CA ASN A 130 -2.73 -7.40 -4.87
C ASN A 130 -3.85 -8.42 -4.80
N ILE A 131 -3.54 -9.72 -4.73
CA ILE A 131 -4.57 -10.73 -4.57
C ILE A 131 -5.43 -10.48 -3.33
N ASP A 132 -6.72 -10.79 -3.45
CA ASP A 132 -7.70 -10.64 -2.38
C ASP A 132 -8.43 -11.98 -2.26
N LEU A 133 -8.02 -12.78 -1.28
CA LEU A 133 -8.58 -14.11 -1.02
C LEU A 133 -9.70 -14.07 0.03
N ARG A 134 -10.40 -12.93 0.19
CA ARG A 134 -11.61 -12.87 1.00
C ARG A 134 -12.72 -13.70 0.34
N PHE A 135 -12.73 -15.00 0.60
CA PHE A 135 -13.84 -15.86 0.23
C PHE A 135 -15.05 -15.55 1.12
N GLU A 136 -16.25 -15.52 0.53
CA GLU A 136 -17.51 -15.37 1.25
C GLU A 136 -17.63 -16.42 2.37
N GLY A 137 -17.40 -16.00 3.61
CA GLY A 137 -17.59 -16.82 4.81
C GLY A 137 -16.36 -17.53 5.37
N ALA A 138 -15.16 -17.42 4.78
CA ALA A 138 -14.04 -18.30 5.12
C ALA A 138 -13.07 -17.82 6.20
N VAL A 139 -13.13 -16.59 6.73
CA VAL A 139 -12.04 -16.15 7.61
C VAL A 139 -12.39 -15.13 8.68
N LYS A 140 -12.18 -15.54 9.94
CA LYS A 140 -12.28 -14.67 11.11
C LYS A 140 -11.01 -13.81 11.31
N ASP A 141 -9.84 -14.29 10.87
CA ASP A 141 -8.53 -13.73 11.32
C ASP A 141 -7.43 -13.63 10.23
N PHE A 142 -7.76 -13.60 8.93
CA PHE A 142 -6.74 -13.59 7.88
C PHE A 142 -6.36 -12.19 7.43
N TYR A 143 -5.06 -11.92 7.36
CA TYR A 143 -4.48 -10.76 6.70
C TYR A 143 -4.70 -10.89 5.19
N PRO A 144 -5.67 -10.18 4.58
CA PRO A 144 -6.07 -10.43 3.19
C PRO A 144 -5.14 -9.74 2.18
N ASN A 145 -3.99 -9.25 2.65
CA ASN A 145 -3.02 -8.49 1.87
C ASN A 145 -1.61 -8.75 2.44
N LEU A 146 -0.72 -9.30 1.62
CA LEU A 146 0.68 -9.59 2.00
C LEU A 146 1.43 -8.33 2.44
N LEU A 147 1.08 -7.15 1.90
CA LEU A 147 1.70 -5.89 2.31
C LEU A 147 1.31 -5.52 3.75
N ILE A 148 0.07 -5.77 4.14
CA ILE A 148 -0.39 -5.55 5.52
C ILE A 148 0.33 -6.52 6.46
N LEU A 149 0.46 -7.80 6.08
CA LEU A 149 1.20 -8.78 6.87
C LEU A 149 2.67 -8.37 7.06
N ALA A 150 3.37 -8.02 6.00
CA ALA A 150 4.76 -7.56 6.09
C ALA A 150 4.90 -6.31 6.99
N THR A 151 3.89 -5.42 6.95
CA THR A 151 3.85 -4.22 7.80
C THR A 151 3.68 -4.59 9.26
N GLU A 152 2.70 -5.41 9.60
CA GLU A 152 2.44 -5.81 10.98
C GLU A 152 3.61 -6.55 11.62
N ARG A 153 4.37 -7.29 10.81
CA ARG A 153 5.58 -7.99 11.26
C ARG A 153 6.84 -7.12 11.27
N GLY A 154 6.78 -5.88 10.78
CA GLY A 154 7.95 -5.01 10.66
C GLY A 154 8.98 -5.48 9.60
N HIS A 155 8.58 -6.36 8.68
CA HIS A 155 9.46 -6.95 7.68
C HIS A 155 9.65 -6.02 6.47
N ILE A 156 10.54 -5.03 6.63
CA ILE A 156 10.77 -3.99 5.60
C ILE A 156 11.20 -4.56 4.25
N ASP A 157 12.04 -5.60 4.20
CA ASP A 157 12.51 -6.19 2.95
C ASP A 157 11.39 -6.90 2.18
N GLN A 158 10.43 -7.49 2.90
CA GLN A 158 9.22 -8.06 2.31
C GLN A 158 8.29 -6.96 1.80
N ALA A 159 8.12 -5.86 2.54
CA ALA A 159 7.35 -4.70 2.09
C ALA A 159 7.98 -4.08 0.82
N ILE A 160 9.31 -3.96 0.76
CA ILE A 160 10.04 -3.51 -0.44
C ILE A 160 9.77 -4.46 -1.60
N ALA A 161 9.94 -5.77 -1.42
CA ALA A 161 9.70 -6.75 -2.48
C ALA A 161 8.27 -6.65 -3.04
N LEU A 162 7.26 -6.59 -2.18
CA LEU A 162 5.87 -6.46 -2.59
C LEU A 162 5.62 -5.18 -3.39
N LEU A 163 6.13 -4.04 -2.92
CA LEU A 163 5.95 -2.75 -3.59
C LEU A 163 6.73 -2.67 -4.91
N ASP A 164 7.91 -3.30 -5.00
CA ASP A 164 8.70 -3.40 -6.23
C ASP A 164 7.98 -4.22 -7.31
N HIS A 165 7.19 -5.23 -6.90
CA HIS A 165 6.36 -6.04 -7.79
C HIS A 165 4.93 -5.51 -7.96
N GLY A 166 4.64 -4.28 -7.54
CA GLY A 166 3.39 -3.59 -7.85
C GLY A 166 2.27 -3.73 -6.81
N ALA A 167 2.57 -4.10 -5.57
CA ALA A 167 1.61 -4.00 -4.46
C ALA A 167 1.07 -2.57 -4.35
N ASN A 168 -0.24 -2.44 -4.26
CA ASN A 168 -0.91 -1.16 -4.13
C ASN A 168 -0.82 -0.67 -2.67
N VAL A 169 0.05 0.32 -2.45
CA VAL A 169 0.28 0.96 -1.15
C VAL A 169 -0.97 1.64 -0.56
N ASN A 170 -1.99 1.90 -1.37
CA ASN A 170 -3.26 2.50 -0.95
C ASN A 170 -4.40 1.46 -0.83
N LYS A 171 -4.13 0.16 -1.01
CA LYS A 171 -5.16 -0.88 -0.92
C LYS A 171 -5.58 -1.08 0.54
N THR A 172 -6.78 -0.62 0.86
CA THR A 172 -7.41 -0.85 2.15
C THR A 172 -8.02 -2.25 2.25
N VAL A 173 -8.04 -2.79 3.45
CA VAL A 173 -8.72 -4.05 3.79
C VAL A 173 -9.81 -3.76 4.81
N VAL A 174 -10.88 -4.54 4.77
CA VAL A 174 -11.99 -4.41 5.74
C VAL A 174 -11.94 -5.61 6.67
N THR A 175 -11.88 -5.35 7.98
CA THR A 175 -11.94 -6.40 8.99
C THR A 175 -13.34 -6.98 9.07
N ARG A 176 -13.47 -8.13 9.75
CA ARG A 176 -14.77 -8.72 10.03
C ARG A 176 -15.69 -7.80 10.86
N ASN A 177 -15.10 -6.93 11.66
CA ASN A 177 -15.85 -5.96 12.48
C ASN A 177 -16.29 -4.73 11.68
N GLY A 178 -15.94 -4.66 10.38
CA GLY A 178 -16.25 -3.54 9.50
C GLY A 178 -15.22 -2.42 9.55
N ASP A 179 -14.11 -2.59 10.27
CA ASP A 179 -13.05 -1.59 10.34
C ASP A 179 -12.26 -1.56 9.03
N VAL A 180 -12.00 -0.37 8.51
CA VAL A 180 -11.16 -0.19 7.32
C VAL A 180 -9.72 0.02 7.78
N LEU A 181 -8.84 -0.91 7.45
CA LEU A 181 -7.40 -0.82 7.70
C LEU A 181 -6.68 -0.43 6.41
N SER A 182 -5.83 0.58 6.46
CA SER A 182 -4.90 0.94 5.39
C SER A 182 -3.47 0.53 5.77
N PRO A 183 -2.54 0.37 4.81
CA PRO A 183 -1.14 0.17 5.14
C PRO A 183 -0.58 1.29 6.04
N LEU A 184 -1.05 2.54 5.87
CA LEU A 184 -0.68 3.67 6.72
C LEU A 184 -1.18 3.52 8.17
N THR A 185 -2.43 3.09 8.38
CA THR A 185 -2.95 2.91 9.75
C THR A 185 -2.24 1.78 10.47
N ILE A 186 -1.93 0.68 9.77
CA ILE A 186 -1.23 -0.48 10.36
C ILE A 186 0.20 -0.12 10.73
N SER A 187 0.96 0.48 9.83
CA SER A 187 2.33 0.90 10.17
C SER A 187 2.35 1.88 11.34
N MET A 188 1.35 2.78 11.46
CA MET A 188 1.18 3.64 12.64
C MET A 188 0.86 2.86 13.92
N SER A 189 -0.08 1.89 13.88
CA SER A 189 -0.50 1.14 15.07
C SER A 189 0.57 0.20 15.61
N TYR A 190 1.53 -0.21 14.79
CA TYR A 190 2.67 -1.05 15.19
C TYR A 190 3.97 -0.26 15.38
N GLY A 191 3.99 1.04 15.06
CA GLY A 191 5.17 1.89 15.27
C GLY A 191 6.27 1.69 14.22
N GLU A 192 5.92 1.13 13.06
CA GLU A 192 6.83 0.73 11.99
C GLU A 192 7.25 1.93 11.16
N HIS A 193 8.08 2.80 11.75
CA HIS A 193 8.45 4.09 11.17
C HIS A 193 9.11 3.98 9.80
N ASP A 194 9.99 3.01 9.59
CA ASP A 194 10.71 2.87 8.31
C ASP A 194 9.77 2.38 7.20
N ILE A 195 8.81 1.48 7.50
CA ILE A 195 7.77 1.05 6.57
C ILE A 195 6.77 2.20 6.29
N PHE A 196 6.37 2.93 7.33
CA PHE A 196 5.50 4.11 7.21
C PHE A 196 6.12 5.16 6.27
N ARG A 197 7.43 5.40 6.41
CA ARG A 197 8.19 6.30 5.53
C ARG A 197 8.33 5.74 4.12
N LEU A 198 8.57 4.43 3.98
CA LEU A 198 8.60 3.73 2.68
C LEU A 198 7.28 3.92 1.93
N PHE A 199 6.14 3.84 2.60
CA PHE A 199 4.83 4.03 1.97
C PHE A 199 4.67 5.41 1.33
N PHE A 200 5.10 6.49 1.98
CA PHE A 200 5.11 7.81 1.33
C PHE A 200 6.08 7.87 0.16
N ALA A 201 7.25 7.24 0.26
CA ALA A 201 8.19 7.14 -0.86
C ALA A 201 7.62 6.36 -2.06
N ARG A 202 6.64 5.47 -1.83
CA ARG A 202 5.91 4.72 -2.86
C ARG A 202 4.55 5.31 -3.24
N GLY A 203 4.25 6.55 -2.82
CA GLY A 203 3.05 7.27 -3.25
C GLY A 203 1.78 6.96 -2.44
N ALA A 204 1.93 6.62 -1.16
CA ALA A 204 0.79 6.57 -0.25
C ALA A 204 0.13 7.95 -0.10
N ILE A 205 -1.19 7.99 -0.22
CA ILE A 205 -2.00 9.20 -0.10
C ILE A 205 -2.92 9.06 1.11
N PRO A 206 -2.76 9.88 2.16
CA PRO A 206 -3.59 9.76 3.33
C PRO A 206 -5.02 10.22 3.04
N THR A 207 -5.99 9.41 3.47
CA THR A 207 -7.39 9.80 3.53
C THR A 207 -7.68 10.63 4.80
N THR A 208 -8.86 11.25 4.87
CA THR A 208 -9.35 11.91 6.08
C THR A 208 -9.39 10.97 7.29
N ASN A 209 -9.65 9.68 7.07
CA ASN A 209 -9.65 8.66 8.13
C ASN A 209 -8.23 8.33 8.60
N ASP A 210 -7.26 8.25 7.68
CA ASP A 210 -5.85 8.03 8.03
C ASP A 210 -5.32 9.20 8.87
N VAL A 211 -5.68 10.44 8.53
CA VAL A 211 -5.32 11.62 9.34
C VAL A 211 -5.86 11.46 10.76
N ASP A 212 -7.14 11.13 10.93
CA ASP A 212 -7.75 10.95 12.25
C ASP A 212 -7.04 9.87 13.07
N ASN A 213 -6.79 8.71 12.46
CA ASN A 213 -6.09 7.60 13.10
C ASN A 213 -4.67 7.97 13.52
N VAL A 214 -3.89 8.63 12.65
CA VAL A 214 -2.52 9.06 12.99
C VAL A 214 -2.53 10.02 14.18
N PHE A 215 -3.43 11.00 14.21
CA PHE A 215 -3.56 11.91 15.36
C PHE A 215 -3.94 11.14 16.63
N ALA A 216 -4.93 10.24 16.57
CA ALA A 216 -5.38 9.45 17.71
C ALA A 216 -4.25 8.57 18.29
N HIS A 217 -3.58 7.77 17.45
CA HIS A 217 -2.47 6.90 17.85
C HIS A 217 -1.31 7.71 18.45
N CYS A 218 -0.95 8.85 17.84
CA CYS A 218 0.13 9.69 18.36
C CYS A 218 -0.20 10.31 19.73
N LEU A 219 -1.42 10.80 19.92
CA LEU A 219 -1.85 11.36 21.20
C LEU A 219 -1.91 10.30 22.30
N GLN A 220 -2.43 9.11 21.99
CA GLN A 220 -2.46 7.97 22.91
C GLN A 220 -1.04 7.54 23.31
N ALA A 221 -0.12 7.46 22.35
CA ALA A 221 1.28 7.12 22.59
C ALA A 221 2.00 8.17 23.44
N CYS A 222 1.73 9.46 23.23
CA CYS A 222 2.30 10.54 24.04
C CYS A 222 1.86 10.50 25.51
N LYS A 223 0.72 9.87 25.81
CA LYS A 223 0.24 9.63 27.18
C LYS A 223 0.77 8.35 27.81
N GLY A 224 1.43 7.49 27.02
CA GLY A 224 1.81 6.15 27.45
C GLY A 224 0.64 5.17 27.52
N GLU A 225 -0.48 5.48 26.85
CA GLU A 225 -1.67 4.63 26.80
C GLU A 225 -1.68 3.70 25.57
N HIS A 226 -0.73 3.87 24.64
CA HIS A 226 -0.67 3.10 23.42
C HIS A 226 0.12 1.80 23.63
N PRO A 227 -0.41 0.63 23.24
CA PRO A 227 0.20 -0.66 23.55
C PRO A 227 1.58 -0.87 22.89
N ASN A 228 1.72 -0.44 21.63
CA ASN A 228 2.90 -0.79 20.81
C ASN A 228 3.83 0.39 20.48
N VAL A 229 3.42 1.63 20.73
CA VAL A 229 4.08 2.82 20.17
C VAL A 229 4.51 3.73 21.31
N SER A 230 5.81 3.95 21.41
CA SER A 230 6.35 4.90 22.40
C SER A 230 6.11 6.34 21.98
N ARG A 231 6.13 7.26 22.95
CA ARG A 231 6.01 8.70 22.71
C ARG A 231 7.01 9.21 21.66
N ASP A 232 8.26 8.76 21.71
CA ASP A 232 9.31 9.24 20.79
C ASP A 232 9.10 8.74 19.36
N VAL A 233 8.68 7.47 19.21
CA VAL A 233 8.31 6.90 17.91
C VAL A 233 7.09 7.64 17.34
N ALA A 234 6.06 7.86 18.15
CA ALA A 234 4.88 8.61 17.74
C ALA A 234 5.21 10.03 17.25
N ILE A 235 6.02 10.78 17.99
CA ILE A 235 6.45 12.12 17.58
C ILE A 235 7.22 12.09 16.25
N LYS A 236 8.11 11.11 16.06
CA LYS A 236 8.87 10.92 14.82
C LYS A 236 7.96 10.58 13.64
N MET A 237 7.03 9.64 13.82
CA MET A 237 6.05 9.25 12.81
C MET A 237 5.10 10.40 12.47
N PHE A 238 4.65 11.16 13.46
CA PHE A 238 3.79 12.33 13.25
C PHE A 238 4.48 13.42 12.42
N ALA A 239 5.76 13.70 12.72
CA ALA A 239 6.56 14.63 11.93
C ALA A 239 6.72 14.13 10.49
N THR A 240 7.00 12.83 10.32
CA THR A 240 7.11 12.17 9.01
C THR A 240 5.82 12.29 8.22
N PHE A 241 4.67 12.05 8.86
CA PHE A 241 3.34 12.13 8.26
C PHE A 241 3.06 13.53 7.70
N LEU A 242 3.18 14.57 8.52
CA LEU A 242 2.91 15.94 8.06
C LEU A 242 3.94 16.44 7.04
N HIS A 243 5.19 15.97 7.12
CA HIS A 243 6.26 16.38 6.22
C HIS A 243 6.13 15.74 4.82
N LEU A 244 5.93 14.42 4.77
CA LEU A 244 5.92 13.65 3.52
C LEU A 244 4.52 13.55 2.92
N ALA A 245 3.51 13.26 3.74
CA ALA A 245 2.14 13.04 3.27
C ALA A 245 1.43 14.34 2.90
N LYS A 246 1.79 15.45 3.57
CA LYS A 246 1.21 16.80 3.37
C LYS A 246 -0.31 16.77 3.23
N PRO A 247 -1.05 16.21 4.21
CA PRO A 247 -2.51 16.11 4.14
C PRO A 247 -3.17 17.49 4.06
N ASP A 248 -4.41 17.55 3.57
CA ASP A 248 -5.13 18.82 3.51
C ASP A 248 -5.09 19.56 4.86
N SER A 249 -4.75 20.86 4.82
CA SER A 249 -4.52 21.64 6.03
C SER A 249 -5.80 21.90 6.82
N ASP A 250 -6.95 21.95 6.16
CA ASP A 250 -8.23 22.12 6.84
C ASP A 250 -8.62 20.81 7.52
N VAL A 251 -8.42 19.65 6.85
CA VAL A 251 -8.60 18.33 7.47
C VAL A 251 -7.70 18.14 8.69
N ALA A 252 -6.40 18.45 8.56
CA ALA A 252 -5.46 18.35 9.68
C ALA A 252 -5.84 19.27 10.85
N ARG A 253 -6.33 20.48 10.56
CA ARG A 253 -6.79 21.44 11.56
C ARG A 253 -8.04 20.94 12.28
N ASP A 254 -9.02 20.45 11.54
CA ASP A 254 -10.29 19.98 12.08
C ASP A 254 -10.06 18.76 12.99
N LYS A 255 -9.30 17.77 12.52
CA LYS A 255 -8.97 16.57 13.30
C LYS A 255 -8.14 16.91 14.55
N PHE A 256 -7.15 17.79 14.43
CA PHE A 256 -6.39 18.27 15.60
C PHE A 256 -7.29 18.98 16.62
N ASN A 257 -8.35 19.66 16.17
CA ASN A 257 -9.24 20.41 17.03
C ASN A 257 -10.30 19.57 17.75
N LEU A 258 -10.60 18.36 17.26
CA LEU A 258 -11.49 17.41 17.93
C LEU A 258 -10.95 16.97 19.30
N ALA A 259 -9.62 16.86 19.44
CA ALA A 259 -9.00 16.55 20.71
C ALA A 259 -9.04 17.75 21.67
N PRO A 260 -9.58 17.62 22.89
CA PRO A 260 -9.55 18.68 23.90
C PRO A 260 -8.13 19.17 24.18
N SER A 261 -7.95 20.45 24.50
CA SER A 261 -6.62 21.07 24.66
C SER A 261 -5.74 20.39 25.72
N PHE A 262 -6.33 19.88 26.80
CA PHE A 262 -5.63 19.13 27.85
C PHE A 262 -5.15 17.74 27.41
N TYR A 263 -5.66 17.24 26.28
CA TYR A 263 -5.29 15.95 25.70
C TYR A 263 -4.11 16.04 24.72
N ARG A 264 -3.62 17.27 24.42
CA ARG A 264 -2.64 17.50 23.36
C ARG A 264 -1.21 17.51 23.92
N ASP A 265 -0.33 16.67 23.37
CA ASP A 265 1.11 16.76 23.65
C ASP A 265 1.66 18.11 23.13
N PRO A 266 2.52 18.82 23.89
CA PRO A 266 3.09 20.10 23.49
C PRO A 266 3.89 20.04 22.18
N THR A 267 4.59 18.94 21.93
CA THR A 267 5.41 18.72 20.73
C THR A 267 4.52 18.53 19.52
N ILE A 268 3.52 17.63 19.61
CA ILE A 268 2.50 17.42 18.57
C ILE A 268 1.77 18.73 18.25
N THR A 269 1.42 19.50 19.29
CA THR A 269 0.79 20.82 19.14
C THR A 269 1.69 21.79 18.38
N ASN A 270 2.98 21.84 18.71
CA ASN A 270 3.91 22.73 18.06
C ASN A 270 4.13 22.35 16.59
N ILE A 271 4.35 21.06 16.30
CA ILE A 271 4.48 20.54 14.94
C ILE A 271 3.25 20.90 14.10
N THR A 272 2.04 20.65 14.63
CA THR A 272 0.79 20.94 13.93
C THR A 272 0.63 22.42 13.64
N LYS A 273 0.93 23.30 14.62
CA LYS A 273 0.89 24.76 14.41
C LYS A 273 1.84 25.21 13.32
N HIS A 274 3.08 24.70 13.32
CA HIS A 274 4.05 25.01 12.28
C HIS A 274 3.58 24.55 10.90
N TYR A 275 3.07 23.31 10.81
CA TYR A 275 2.47 22.75 9.59
C TYR A 275 1.38 23.65 9.02
N LEU A 276 0.38 24.01 9.84
CA LEU A 276 -0.75 24.85 9.42
C LEU A 276 -0.35 26.28 9.04
N GLN A 277 0.80 26.76 9.53
CA GLN A 277 1.37 28.07 9.17
C GLN A 277 2.28 27.99 7.93
N GLY A 278 2.46 26.82 7.32
CA GLY A 278 3.42 26.60 6.24
C GLY A 278 4.87 26.80 6.67
N ARG A 279 5.16 26.66 7.97
CA ARG A 279 6.50 26.82 8.54
C ARG A 279 7.17 25.47 8.70
N PRO A 280 8.48 25.35 8.41
CA PRO A 280 9.24 24.15 8.71
C PRO A 280 9.20 23.82 10.21
N PHE A 281 9.09 22.53 10.52
CA PHE A 281 9.16 21.97 11.88
C PHE A 281 10.18 20.84 12.00
N CYS A 282 10.67 20.30 10.89
CA CYS A 282 11.69 19.27 10.84
C CYS A 282 12.70 19.55 9.72
N CYS A 283 13.79 18.79 9.72
CA CYS A 283 14.77 18.80 8.64
C CYS A 283 14.15 18.25 7.35
N GLU A 284 14.28 19.01 6.27
CA GLU A 284 13.74 18.64 4.95
C GLU A 284 14.24 17.28 4.42
N VAL A 285 15.43 16.84 4.85
CA VAL A 285 16.09 15.63 4.33
C VAL A 285 15.92 14.42 5.23
N CYS A 286 16.07 14.61 6.55
CA CYS A 286 16.13 13.50 7.49
C CYS A 286 15.05 13.58 8.57
N GLU A 287 14.10 14.51 8.45
CA GLU A 287 12.93 14.66 9.33
C GLU A 287 13.28 14.92 10.81
N ALA A 288 14.54 15.23 11.13
CA ALA A 288 14.97 15.57 12.49
C ALA A 288 14.29 16.86 12.97
N LEU A 289 13.66 16.82 14.15
CA LEU A 289 12.96 17.96 14.75
C LEU A 289 13.90 19.05 15.29
N THR A 290 15.13 18.69 15.66
CA THR A 290 16.15 19.60 16.18
C THR A 290 17.52 19.38 15.52
N ALA A 291 18.39 20.38 15.59
CA ALA A 291 19.78 20.26 15.15
C ALA A 291 20.63 19.54 16.22
N LYS A 292 21.74 18.89 15.82
CA LYS A 292 22.60 18.09 16.72
C LYS A 292 23.35 18.89 17.81
N LYS A 293 23.16 20.22 17.93
CA LYS A 293 23.63 21.08 19.05
C LYS A 293 22.66 22.26 19.26
N ARG A 294 22.25 22.50 20.53
CA ARG A 294 21.42 23.62 21.04
C ARG A 294 20.41 24.20 20.03
N ASP A 295 19.47 23.33 19.67
CA ASP A 295 18.02 23.54 19.58
C ASP A 295 17.37 24.41 18.52
N LYS A 296 18.03 24.73 17.39
CA LYS A 296 17.31 25.32 16.24
C LYS A 296 17.76 24.75 14.90
N LEU A 297 16.79 24.40 14.06
CA LEU A 297 17.04 24.06 12.66
C LEU A 297 17.54 25.28 11.90
N HIS A 298 18.46 25.07 10.97
CA HIS A 298 18.95 26.09 10.06
C HIS A 298 17.91 26.36 8.98
N MET A 299 17.20 27.47 9.08
CA MET A 299 16.21 27.88 8.09
C MET A 299 16.87 28.48 6.86
N CYS A 300 16.37 28.12 5.68
CA CYS A 300 16.72 28.83 4.44
C CYS A 300 16.15 30.27 4.48
N PRO A 301 16.79 31.26 3.83
CA PRO A 301 16.27 32.64 3.78
C PRO A 301 14.82 32.78 3.28
N CYS A 302 14.34 31.85 2.45
CA CYS A 302 12.94 31.80 1.98
C CYS A 302 11.95 31.33 3.06
N ARG A 303 12.44 30.82 4.20
CA ARG A 303 11.68 30.27 5.33
C ARG A 303 10.74 29.10 5.01
N THR A 304 10.84 28.49 3.83
CA THR A 304 9.99 27.35 3.44
C THR A 304 10.60 25.99 3.75
N VAL A 305 11.91 25.93 4.02
CA VAL A 305 12.64 24.70 4.36
C VAL A 305 13.63 24.95 5.49
N ALA A 306 13.90 23.91 6.28
CA ALA A 306 14.88 23.94 7.35
C ALA A 306 15.75 22.68 7.35
N TYR A 307 16.97 22.79 7.89
CA TYR A 307 17.97 21.73 7.87
C TYR A 307 18.60 21.52 9.25
N CYS A 308 18.86 20.27 9.62
CA CYS A 308 19.56 19.96 10.89
C CYS A 308 21.10 20.11 10.79
N SER A 309 21.65 20.16 9.57
CA SER A 309 23.08 20.27 9.30
C SER A 309 23.35 20.84 7.89
N GLN A 310 24.58 21.33 7.67
CA GLN A 310 25.05 21.73 6.35
C GLN A 310 25.04 20.56 5.35
N GLU A 311 25.29 19.34 5.81
CA GLU A 311 25.21 18.14 4.96
C GLU A 311 23.80 17.94 4.39
N CYS A 312 22.76 18.03 5.24
CA CYS A 312 21.37 17.96 4.80
C CYS A 312 21.03 19.11 3.85
N GLN A 313 21.48 20.32 4.16
CA GLN A 313 21.32 21.47 3.27
C GLN A 313 21.90 21.18 1.89
N MET A 314 23.15 20.74 1.80
CA MET A 314 23.82 20.47 0.53
C MET A 314 23.16 19.35 -0.28
N LYS A 315 22.66 18.29 0.39
CA LYS A 315 21.91 17.20 -0.26
C LYS A 315 20.64 17.72 -0.94
N HIS A 316 19.87 18.54 -0.25
CA HIS A 316 18.62 19.09 -0.81
C HIS A 316 18.82 20.29 -1.73
N TRP A 317 19.85 21.10 -1.49
CA TRP A 317 20.07 22.40 -2.14
C TRP A 317 20.10 22.31 -3.67
N LYS A 318 20.61 21.20 -4.21
CA LYS A 318 20.61 20.94 -5.66
C LYS A 318 19.21 21.06 -6.28
N LYS A 319 18.18 20.60 -5.58
CA LYS A 319 16.76 20.70 -5.97
C LYS A 319 16.14 22.02 -5.54
N HIS A 320 16.36 22.40 -4.27
CA HIS A 320 15.71 23.58 -3.68
C HIS A 320 16.12 24.91 -4.33
N LYS A 321 17.39 25.07 -4.76
CA LYS A 321 17.89 26.34 -5.31
C LYS A 321 17.07 26.87 -6.50
N VAL A 322 16.43 25.97 -7.25
CA VAL A 322 15.58 26.30 -8.40
C VAL A 322 14.20 26.80 -7.97
N GLN A 323 13.73 26.36 -6.81
CA GLN A 323 12.41 26.67 -6.24
C GLN A 323 12.47 27.75 -5.15
N CYS A 324 13.68 28.11 -4.69
CA CYS A 324 13.88 29.07 -3.61
C CYS A 324 13.44 30.46 -4.05
N GLY A 325 12.46 31.04 -3.36
CA GLY A 325 12.00 32.41 -3.60
C GLY A 325 13.01 33.50 -3.19
N GLY A 326 14.13 33.13 -2.56
CA GLY A 326 15.07 34.07 -1.96
C GLY A 326 14.60 34.58 -0.59
N PRO A 327 15.31 35.57 0.00
CA PRO A 327 14.96 36.14 1.29
C PRO A 327 13.55 36.74 1.28
N LEU A 328 12.80 36.50 2.36
CA LEU A 328 11.51 37.16 2.55
C LEU A 328 11.72 38.61 3.04
N ASN A 329 10.92 39.55 2.52
CA ASN A 329 10.88 40.93 2.99
C ASN A 329 10.23 41.04 4.39
N GLU A 330 10.12 42.25 4.95
CA GLU A 330 9.52 42.51 6.26
C GLU A 330 8.05 42.06 6.37
N LYS A 331 7.35 41.91 5.24
CA LYS A 331 5.98 41.40 5.13
C LYS A 331 5.91 39.89 4.92
N GLY A 332 7.04 39.19 4.90
CA GLY A 332 7.11 37.74 4.69
C GLY A 332 6.97 37.32 3.22
N GLU A 333 7.19 38.21 2.26
CA GLU A 333 7.02 37.95 0.84
C GLU A 333 8.38 37.80 0.14
N SER A 334 8.49 36.83 -0.77
CA SER A 334 9.67 36.67 -1.63
C SER A 334 9.60 37.55 -2.88
N GLU A 335 10.73 37.90 -3.49
CA GLU A 335 10.74 38.64 -4.76
C GLU A 335 9.91 37.95 -5.87
N ALA A 336 9.91 36.62 -5.88
CA ALA A 336 9.13 35.81 -6.82
C ALA A 336 7.60 35.99 -6.60
N MET A 337 7.16 35.99 -5.33
CA MET A 337 5.76 36.24 -4.96
C MET A 337 5.28 37.65 -5.35
N VAL A 338 6.16 38.65 -5.22
CA VAL A 338 5.87 40.04 -5.60
C VAL A 338 5.82 40.21 -7.13
N LYS A 339 6.79 39.64 -7.87
CA LYS A 339 6.83 39.69 -9.34
C LYS A 339 5.64 38.99 -10.00
N GLY A 340 5.08 37.94 -9.37
CA GLY A 340 3.86 37.27 -9.84
C GLY A 340 2.60 38.16 -9.81
N ARG A 341 2.43 38.98 -8.77
CA ARG A 341 1.30 39.93 -8.66
C ARG A 341 1.33 41.04 -9.71
N HIS A 342 2.51 41.47 -10.13
CA HIS A 342 2.64 42.49 -11.17
C HIS A 342 2.29 41.99 -12.58
N LYS A 343 2.29 40.67 -12.83
CA LYS A 343 1.91 40.08 -14.11
C LYS A 343 0.39 39.92 -14.30
N THR A 344 -0.39 39.88 -13.22
CA THR A 344 -1.87 39.79 -13.29
C THR A 344 -2.58 41.16 -13.20
N GLY A 345 -1.83 42.25 -13.06
CA GLY A 345 -2.36 43.60 -12.79
C GLY A 345 -2.30 44.62 -13.93
N LYS A 346 -2.02 44.24 -15.18
CA LYS A 346 -2.04 45.18 -16.32
C LYS A 346 -2.80 44.62 -17.53
N GLY A 347 -3.99 45.17 -17.78
CA GLY A 347 -4.59 45.21 -19.12
C GLY A 347 -6.09 44.97 -19.20
N ALA A 348 -6.89 46.02 -19.00
CA ALA A 348 -8.15 46.24 -19.72
C ALA A 348 -8.62 47.69 -19.50
N ALA A 349 -7.97 48.63 -20.20
CA ALA A 349 -8.55 49.95 -20.41
C ALA A 349 -9.60 49.83 -21.52
N ALA A 350 -10.82 50.27 -21.22
CA ALA A 350 -11.94 50.32 -22.14
C ALA A 350 -11.70 51.36 -23.25
N GLY A 351 -12.07 51.01 -24.48
CA GLY A 351 -12.19 51.97 -25.57
C GLY A 351 -12.51 51.29 -26.91
N GLY A 352 -13.57 51.75 -27.57
CA GLY A 352 -13.70 51.63 -29.03
C GLY A 352 -14.91 50.85 -29.52
N ALA A 353 -15.81 51.56 -30.19
CA ALA A 353 -17.09 51.12 -30.73
C ALA A 353 -16.99 50.43 -32.11
N ASP A 354 -17.94 49.51 -32.32
CA ASP A 354 -18.77 49.28 -33.53
C ASP A 354 -18.18 48.76 -34.86
N VAL A 355 -19.12 48.21 -35.66
CA VAL A 355 -19.05 47.60 -37.02
C VAL A 355 -18.65 46.11 -37.02
N GLY A 356 -19.40 45.14 -37.57
CA GLY A 356 -20.63 45.12 -38.35
C GLY A 356 -20.63 43.88 -39.27
N VAL A 357 -21.78 43.21 -39.36
CA VAL A 357 -22.32 42.51 -40.55
C VAL A 357 -21.88 41.05 -40.88
N ALA A 358 -22.89 40.16 -40.79
CA ALA A 358 -23.31 39.05 -41.70
C ALA A 358 -22.35 37.85 -41.93
N GLU A 359 -22.78 36.61 -42.24
CA GLU A 359 -24.04 36.01 -42.70
C GLU A 359 -23.92 34.47 -42.64
N GLY A 360 -25.04 33.73 -42.76
CA GLY A 360 -25.09 32.30 -43.12
C GLY A 360 -25.62 31.37 -42.01
N ALA A 361 -26.95 31.15 -41.91
CA ALA A 361 -27.71 30.04 -42.52
C ALA A 361 -27.13 28.65 -42.17
N VAL A 362 -27.86 27.70 -41.58
CA VAL A 362 -28.98 26.97 -42.21
C VAL A 362 -29.88 26.33 -41.13
N ALA A 363 -31.17 26.27 -41.46
CA ALA A 363 -32.27 25.74 -40.69
C ALA A 363 -32.49 24.23 -40.83
N THR A 364 -32.94 23.59 -39.75
CA THR A 364 -33.97 22.52 -39.70
C THR A 364 -34.52 22.55 -38.26
N GLY A 365 -35.80 22.71 -37.91
CA GLY A 365 -37.04 22.49 -38.63
C GLY A 365 -37.75 21.25 -38.08
N LYS A 366 -38.45 21.33 -36.92
CA LYS A 366 -39.81 20.76 -36.73
C LYS A 366 -40.42 20.99 -35.33
N LYS A 367 -41.50 21.78 -35.38
CA LYS A 367 -42.75 21.78 -34.59
C LYS A 367 -42.90 20.77 -33.44
N GLY A 368 -43.22 21.29 -32.26
CA GLY A 368 -43.96 20.61 -31.19
C GLY A 368 -44.76 21.63 -30.38
N LYS A 369 -46.07 21.38 -30.23
CA LYS A 369 -47.12 22.33 -29.82
C LYS A 369 -47.28 22.43 -28.30
N LYS A 370 -47.72 23.63 -27.88
CA LYS A 370 -48.73 23.95 -26.83
C LYS A 370 -48.40 23.67 -25.35
N GLY A 371 -48.47 24.75 -24.55
CA GLY A 371 -48.80 24.72 -23.13
C GLY A 371 -48.79 26.13 -22.54
N ARG A 372 -49.98 26.68 -22.26
CA ARG A 372 -50.23 28.09 -21.89
C ARG A 372 -50.79 28.12 -20.45
N LYS A 373 -50.42 29.16 -19.69
CA LYS A 373 -51.01 29.63 -18.40
C LYS A 373 -50.66 28.77 -17.16
N GLY A 374 -50.50 29.31 -15.95
CA GLY A 374 -50.71 30.67 -15.43
C GLY A 374 -49.98 30.83 -14.08
N LYS A 375 -49.47 32.02 -13.78
CA LYS A 375 -50.02 32.98 -12.80
C LYS A 375 -50.23 32.41 -11.38
N GLY A 376 -49.47 32.95 -10.44
CA GLY A 376 -49.74 32.85 -9.00
C GLY A 376 -48.86 33.76 -8.16
N LYS A 377 -49.03 35.09 -8.29
CA LYS A 377 -48.62 36.08 -7.28
C LYS A 377 -49.65 36.09 -6.16
N LYS A 378 -49.21 36.06 -4.90
CA LYS A 378 -49.79 36.64 -3.68
C LYS A 378 -48.80 36.27 -2.56
N LYS A 379 -48.37 37.15 -1.67
CA LYS A 379 -48.80 38.51 -1.34
C LYS A 379 -47.62 39.20 -0.65
#